data_AF-A0A0U1V6A9-F1
#
_entry.id   AF-A0A0U1V6A9-F1
#
_cell.length_a   1.000
_cell.length_b   1.000
_cell.length_c   1.000
_cell.angle_alpha   90.00
_cell.angle_beta   90.00
_cell.angle_gamma   90.00
#
_symmetry.space_group_name_H-M   'P 1'
#
loop_
_entity.id
_entity.type
_entity.pdbx_description
1 polymer ?
#
loop_
_entity_poly.entity_id
_entity_poly.type
_entity_poly.pdbx_seq_one_letter_code
_entity_poly.pdbx_strand_id
1 'polypeptide(L)'
;MFLFLLVAAMLCGVLLTLYKFTGYYGSPYLIKSAPFECGFEAYCKMRRPFSVRYFILVVLFLIFDVEAVLLFPCLASLVMGFSLTMWINMYMFLLLLLFGLMYEWKNKMLDWTTSLSKLYKLLGS
;
A
#
# COMPACT_ATOMS: atom_id res chain seq x y z
N MET A 1 -10.85 22.48 -10.47
CA MET A 1 -9.91 21.62 -9.72
C MET A 1 -9.09 22.41 -8.70
N PHE A 2 -8.32 23.43 -9.12
CA PHE A 2 -7.51 24.25 -8.19
C PHE A 2 -8.33 24.96 -7.09
N LEU A 3 -9.49 25.56 -7.43
CA LEU A 3 -10.38 26.18 -6.43
C LEU A 3 -10.90 25.18 -5.39
N PHE A 4 -11.25 23.97 -5.83
CA PHE A 4 -11.69 22.90 -4.93
C PHE A 4 -10.57 22.46 -3.96
N LEU A 5 -9.34 22.33 -4.45
CA LEU A 5 -8.17 22.02 -3.62
C LEU A 5 -7.90 23.13 -2.60
N LEU A 6 -8.00 24.40 -3.01
CA LEU A 6 -7.82 25.54 -2.10
C LEU A 6 -8.87 25.54 -0.99
N VAL A 7 -10.15 25.33 -1.33
CA VAL A 7 -11.23 25.26 -0.34
C VAL A 7 -10.99 24.11 0.64
N ALA A 8 -10.62 22.92 0.16
CA ALA A 8 -10.35 21.76 1.02
C ALA A 8 -9.17 22.00 1.99
N ALA A 9 -8.08 22.60 1.50
CA ALA A 9 -6.91 22.95 2.31
C ALA A 9 -7.27 23.99 3.39
N MET A 10 -8.04 25.02 3.03
CA MET A 10 -8.52 26.04 3.97
C MET A 10 -9.40 25.42 5.07
N LEU A 11 -10.32 24.52 4.68
CA LEU A 11 -11.21 23.83 5.62
C LEU A 11 -10.41 22.97 6.61
N CYS A 12 -9.41 22.22 6.13
CA CYS A 12 -8.51 21.44 6.98
C CYS A 12 -7.72 22.34 7.95
N GLY A 13 -7.21 23.48 7.47
CA GLY A 13 -6.53 24.48 8.30
C GLY A 13 -7.42 25.08 9.40
N VAL A 14 -8.67 25.41 9.07
CA VAL A 14 -9.67 25.91 10.04
C VAL A 14 -9.96 24.85 11.10
N LEU A 15 -10.17 23.59 10.71
CA LEU A 15 -10.41 22.51 11.67
C LEU A 15 -9.23 22.27 12.63
N LEU A 16 -7.99 22.32 12.12
CA LEU A 16 -6.80 22.16 12.96
C LEU A 16 -6.60 23.32 13.93
N THR A 17 -6.90 24.55 13.51
CA THR A 17 -6.83 25.72 14.39
C THR A 17 -7.91 25.70 15.46
N LEU A 18 -9.14 25.31 15.12
CA LEU A 18 -10.22 25.09 16.08
C LEU A 18 -9.90 23.97 17.08
N TYR A 19 -9.30 22.85 16.63
CA TYR A 19 -8.85 21.78 17.53
C TYR A 19 -7.79 22.28 18.52
N LYS A 20 -6.81 23.06 18.07
CA LYS A 20 -5.81 23.65 18.96
C LYS A 20 -6.41 24.68 19.92
N PHE A 21 -7.39 25.46 19.47
CA PHE A 21 -8.06 26.46 20.29
C PHE A 21 -8.96 25.84 21.37
N THR A 22 -9.66 24.75 21.03
CA THR A 22 -10.54 24.01 21.98
C THR A 22 -9.76 23.01 22.84
N GLY A 23 -8.54 22.65 22.44
CA GLY A 23 -7.64 21.78 23.19
C GLY A 23 -7.20 22.44 24.50
N TYR A 24 -7.85 22.04 25.60
CA TYR A 24 -7.43 22.33 26.97
C TYR A 24 -5.93 21.98 27.14
N TYR A 25 -5.09 23.00 27.31
CA TYR A 25 -3.67 22.87 27.63
C TYR A 25 -3.49 22.33 29.06
N GLY A 26 -3.96 21.10 29.32
CA GLY A 26 -3.56 20.34 30.49
C GLY A 26 -2.09 19.97 30.31
N SER A 27 -1.27 20.21 31.34
CA SER A 27 0.17 19.92 31.34
C SER A 27 0.48 18.56 30.68
N PRO A 28 1.47 18.46 29.78
CA PRO A 28 1.81 17.18 29.15
C PRO A 28 2.40 16.25 30.21
N TYR A 29 1.56 15.43 30.82
CA TYR A 29 2.02 14.37 31.70
C TYR A 29 2.85 13.39 30.85
N LEU A 30 4.07 13.07 31.28
CA LEU A 30 5.00 12.17 30.57
C LEU A 30 4.35 10.84 30.15
N ILE A 31 3.44 10.33 30.97
CA ILE A 31 2.68 9.09 30.73
C ILE A 31 1.71 9.24 29.55
N LYS A 32 1.07 10.42 29.38
CA LYS A 32 0.14 10.68 28.27
C LYS A 32 0.87 10.80 26.93
N SER A 33 2.13 11.22 26.95
CA SER A 33 3.00 11.28 25.77
C SER A 33 3.75 9.97 25.48
N ALA A 34 3.68 8.98 26.37
CA ALA A 34 4.35 7.69 26.18
C ALA A 34 3.55 6.78 25.22
N PRO A 35 4.23 5.91 24.45
CA PRO A 35 3.55 4.91 23.62
C PRO A 35 2.75 3.93 24.50
N PHE A 36 1.56 3.56 24.05
CA PHE A 36 0.71 2.61 24.75
C PHE A 36 1.19 1.17 24.53
N GLU A 37 1.78 0.56 25.56
CA GLU A 37 2.06 -0.89 25.64
C GLU A 37 1.35 -1.50 26.85
N CYS A 38 0.02 -1.41 26.90
CA CYS A 38 -0.80 -1.96 27.98
C CYS A 38 -0.41 -1.50 29.40
N GLY A 39 0.18 -0.31 29.54
CA GLY A 39 0.66 0.25 30.81
C GLY A 39 2.11 -0.10 31.17
N PHE A 40 2.83 -0.81 30.31
CA PHE A 40 4.26 -1.09 30.46
C PHE A 40 5.11 -0.05 29.74
N GLU A 41 6.36 0.10 30.19
CA GLU A 41 7.36 0.85 29.45
C GLU A 41 7.69 0.12 28.14
N ALA A 42 7.84 0.88 27.05
CA ALA A 42 8.08 0.29 25.75
C ALA A 42 9.37 -0.54 25.74
N TYR A 43 9.25 -1.87 25.70
CA TYR A 43 10.40 -2.78 25.76
C TYR A 43 11.24 -2.74 24.48
N CYS A 44 10.65 -2.25 23.39
CA CYS A 44 11.21 -2.37 22.05
C CYS A 44 11.22 -1.03 21.34
N LYS A 45 12.32 -0.71 20.66
CA LYS A 45 12.32 0.37 19.68
C LYS A 45 11.30 0.04 18.59
N MET A 46 10.42 0.99 18.27
CA MET A 46 9.36 0.88 17.26
C MET A 46 9.88 0.47 15.86
N ARG A 47 11.19 0.61 15.60
CA ARG A 47 11.85 0.29 14.33
C ARG A 47 12.46 -1.11 14.29
N ARG A 48 11.70 -2.13 14.67
CA ARG A 48 12.10 -3.52 14.37
C ARG A 48 11.97 -3.80 12.88
N PRO A 49 12.85 -4.65 12.30
CA PRO A 49 12.73 -5.02 10.91
C PRO A 49 11.36 -5.63 10.66
N PHE A 50 10.62 -5.00 9.76
CA PHE A 50 9.30 -5.44 9.34
C PHE A 50 9.43 -6.66 8.42
N SER A 51 8.38 -7.48 8.31
CA SER A 51 8.47 -8.69 7.51
C SER A 51 8.68 -8.36 6.01
N VAL A 52 9.63 -9.04 5.37
CA VAL A 52 10.00 -8.88 3.95
C VAL A 52 8.80 -9.06 2.99
N ARG A 53 7.74 -9.73 3.44
CA ARG A 53 6.53 -10.01 2.65
C ARG A 53 5.83 -8.74 2.19
N TYR A 54 5.70 -7.74 3.06
CA TYR A 54 5.08 -6.48 2.66
C TYR A 54 5.95 -5.67 1.70
N PHE A 55 7.27 -5.83 1.78
CA PHE A 55 8.18 -5.20 0.83
C PHE A 55 7.96 -5.77 -0.59
N ILE A 56 7.80 -7.09 -0.73
CA ILE A 56 7.50 -7.74 -2.02
C ILE A 56 6.17 -7.23 -2.58
N LEU A 57 5.13 -7.12 -1.73
CA LEU A 57 3.82 -6.59 -2.14
C LEU A 57 3.94 -5.15 -2.69
N VAL A 58 4.71 -4.28 -2.03
CA VAL A 58 4.93 -2.90 -2.49
C VAL A 58 5.66 -2.87 -3.84
N VAL A 59 6.67 -3.73 -4.02
CA VAL A 59 7.40 -3.81 -5.29
C VAL A 59 6.51 -4.33 -6.42
N LEU A 60 5.71 -5.37 -6.19
CA LEU A 60 4.74 -5.86 -7.17
C LEU A 60 3.69 -4.79 -7.51
N PHE A 61 3.17 -4.07 -6.51
CA PHE A 61 2.22 -2.97 -6.74
C PHE A 61 2.83 -1.88 -7.60
N LEU A 62 4.09 -1.49 -7.35
CA LEU A 62 4.79 -0.48 -8.13
C LEU A 62 4.95 -0.90 -9.59
N ILE A 63 5.35 -2.15 -9.85
CA ILE A 63 5.49 -2.67 -11.22
C ILE A 63 4.13 -2.67 -11.93
N PHE A 64 3.09 -3.20 -11.28
CA PHE A 64 1.74 -3.25 -11.85
C PHE A 64 1.16 -1.85 -12.13
N ASP A 65 1.43 -0.86 -11.27
CA ASP A 65 0.98 0.52 -11.45
C ASP A 65 1.65 1.17 -12.67
N VAL A 66 2.96 0.97 -12.84
CA VAL A 66 3.69 1.44 -14.03
C VAL A 66 3.15 0.80 -15.31
N GLU A 67 2.87 -0.50 -15.26
CA GLU A 67 2.31 -1.23 -16.41
C GLU A 67 0.88 -0.78 -16.74
N ALA A 68 0.06 -0.45 -15.74
CA ALA A 68 -1.27 0.13 -15.94
C ALA A 68 -1.22 1.52 -16.61
N VAL A 69 -0.25 2.36 -16.25
CA VAL A 69 -0.03 3.65 -16.90
C VAL A 69 0.35 3.47 -18.38
N LEU A 70 1.14 2.44 -18.72
CA LEU A 70 1.49 2.12 -20.10
C LEU A 70 0.31 1.59 -20.93
N LEU A 71 -0.69 0.96 -20.28
CA LEU A 71 -1.92 0.54 -20.96
C LEU A 71 -2.81 1.72 -21.37
N PHE A 72 -2.76 2.84 -20.65
CA PHE A 72 -3.68 3.96 -20.88
C PHE A 72 -3.56 4.59 -22.29
N PRO A 73 -2.36 4.90 -22.82
CA PRO A 73 -2.20 5.36 -24.21
C PRO A 73 -2.72 4.36 -25.24
N CYS A 74 -2.53 3.06 -25.02
CA CYS A 74 -3.04 2.01 -25.91
C CYS A 74 -4.57 1.98 -25.91
N LEU A 75 -5.22 2.13 -24.76
CA LEU A 75 -6.68 2.24 -24.67
C LEU A 75 -7.19 3.51 -25.36
N ALA A 76 -6.50 4.64 -25.18
CA ALA A 76 -6.86 5.89 -25.85
C ALA A 76 -6.71 5.79 -27.38
N SER A 77 -5.68 5.09 -27.89
CA SER A 77 -5.47 4.92 -29.33
C SER A 77 -6.53 4.02 -29.98
N LEU A 78 -7.11 3.07 -29.26
CA LEU A 78 -8.23 2.24 -29.77
C LEU A 78 -9.44 3.07 -30.18
N VAL A 79 -9.66 4.22 -29.52
CA VAL A 79 -10.75 5.14 -29.84
C VAL A 79 -10.47 5.91 -31.14
N MET A 80 -9.20 6.17 -31.46
CA MET A 80 -8.79 6.95 -32.65
C MET A 80 -8.68 6.10 -33.92
N GLY A 81 -8.51 4.78 -33.81
CA GLY A 81 -8.48 3.89 -34.97
C GLY A 81 -8.13 2.44 -34.62
N PHE A 82 -8.63 1.50 -35.43
CA PHE A 82 -8.36 0.08 -35.26
C PHE A 82 -7.14 -0.33 -36.10
N SER A 83 -6.06 -0.76 -35.44
CA SER A 83 -4.93 -1.42 -36.11
C SER A 83 -4.65 -2.79 -35.48
N LEU A 84 -4.59 -3.83 -36.32
CA LEU A 84 -4.31 -5.21 -35.86
C LEU A 84 -3.03 -5.30 -35.02
N THR A 85 -2.00 -4.54 -35.39
CA THR A 85 -0.71 -4.50 -34.67
C THR A 85 -0.86 -3.95 -33.24
N MET A 86 -1.66 -2.91 -33.02
CA MET A 86 -1.90 -2.38 -31.68
C MET A 86 -2.67 -3.37 -30.80
N TRP A 87 -3.63 -4.09 -31.37
CA TRP A 87 -4.37 -5.13 -30.64
C TRP A 87 -3.48 -6.29 -30.21
N ILE A 88 -2.60 -6.75 -31.10
CA ILE A 88 -1.63 -7.81 -30.78
C ILE A 88 -0.69 -7.34 -29.67
N ASN A 89 -0.16 -6.11 -29.75
CA ASN A 89 0.72 -5.56 -28.72
C ASN A 89 0.01 -5.41 -27.37
N MET A 90 -1.24 -4.95 -27.35
CA MET A 90 -2.04 -4.82 -26.13
C MET A 90 -2.31 -6.19 -25.49
N TYR A 91 -2.65 -7.20 -26.29
CA TYR A 91 -2.88 -8.56 -25.79
C TYR A 91 -1.58 -9.21 -25.26
N MET A 92 -0.46 -9.03 -25.97
CA MET A 92 0.85 -9.49 -25.51
C MET A 92 1.26 -8.82 -24.19
N PHE A 93 0.96 -7.53 -24.02
CA PHE A 93 1.22 -6.80 -22.79
C PHE A 93 0.38 -7.35 -21.61
N LEU A 94 -0.92 -7.61 -21.84
CA LEU A 94 -1.79 -8.23 -20.84
C LEU A 94 -1.36 -9.66 -20.45
N LEU A 95 -0.86 -10.44 -21.41
CA LEU A 95 -0.32 -11.77 -21.13
C LEU A 95 0.93 -11.71 -20.26
N LEU A 96 1.81 -10.73 -20.50
CA LEU A 96 3.02 -10.53 -19.70
C LEU A 96 2.68 -10.20 -18.24
N LEU A 97 1.70 -9.31 -18.04
CA LEU A 97 1.10 -8.99 -16.73
C LEU A 97 0.59 -10.24 -16.00
N LEU A 98 -0.24 -11.04 -16.68
CA LEU A 98 -0.81 -12.27 -16.12
C LEU A 98 0.29 -13.29 -15.77
N PHE A 99 1.29 -13.43 -16.63
CA PHE A 99 2.37 -14.39 -16.40
C PHE A 99 3.25 -13.99 -15.21
N GLY A 100 3.57 -12.70 -15.06
CA GLY A 100 4.29 -12.18 -13.90
C GLY A 100 3.56 -12.45 -12.59
N LEU A 101 2.25 -12.19 -12.55
CA LEU A 101 1.41 -12.45 -11.38
C LEU A 101 1.31 -13.94 -11.04
N MET A 102 1.15 -14.79 -12.06
CA MET A 102 1.12 -16.25 -11.89
C MET A 102 2.45 -16.80 -11.36
N TYR A 103 3.59 -16.26 -11.80
CA TYR A 103 4.90 -16.64 -11.31
C TYR A 103 5.07 -16.33 -9.82
N GLU A 104 4.71 -15.12 -9.40
CA GLU A 104 4.80 -14.73 -7.99
C GLU A 104 3.84 -15.51 -7.09
N TRP A 105 2.63 -15.81 -7.59
CA TRP A 105 1.67 -16.65 -6.87
C TRP A 105 2.22 -18.06 -6.67
N LYS A 106 2.81 -18.67 -7.71
CA LYS A 106 3.42 -20.00 -7.59
C LYS A 106 4.56 -20.04 -6.56
N ASN A 107 5.30 -18.94 -6.39
CA ASN A 107 6.37 -18.82 -5.41
C ASN A 107 5.88 -18.64 -3.96
N LYS A 108 4.55 -18.60 -3.73
CA LYS A 108 3.92 -18.44 -2.41
C LYS A 108 4.38 -17.20 -1.65
N MET A 109 4.90 -16.20 -2.36
CA MET A 109 5.30 -14.92 -1.78
C MET A 109 4.10 -14.13 -1.25
N LEU A 110 2.91 -14.41 -1.79
CA LEU A 110 1.62 -13.85 -1.36
C LEU A 110 0.89 -14.68 -0.29
N ASP A 111 1.41 -15.83 0.15
CA ASP A 111 0.74 -16.63 1.18
C ASP A 111 1.00 -16.08 2.58
N TRP A 112 -0.06 -15.74 3.31
CA TRP A 112 0.04 -15.12 4.64
C TRP A 112 0.35 -16.16 5.73
N THR A 113 -0.07 -17.40 5.51
CA THR A 113 0.16 -18.53 6.40
C THR A 113 1.41 -19.27 5.94
N THR A 114 2.52 -19.15 6.67
CA THR A 114 3.44 -20.26 6.95
C THR A 114 4.69 -19.75 7.68
N SER A 115 4.61 -19.78 9.00
CA SER A 115 5.76 -20.11 9.84
C SER A 115 5.25 -20.97 11.00
N LEU A 116 4.18 -20.55 11.65
CA LEU A 116 3.52 -21.30 12.73
C LEU A 116 2.78 -22.57 12.25
N SER A 117 2.07 -22.54 11.11
CA SER A 117 1.34 -23.71 10.60
C SER A 117 2.25 -24.84 10.10
N LYS A 118 3.46 -24.53 9.63
CA LYS A 118 4.49 -25.52 9.27
C LYS A 118 5.14 -26.14 10.50
N LEU A 119 5.42 -25.34 11.54
CA LEU A 119 5.97 -25.83 12.80
C LEU A 119 4.96 -26.68 13.59
N TYR A 120 3.68 -26.29 13.61
CA TYR A 120 2.63 -27.09 14.26
C TYR A 120 2.43 -28.46 13.58
N LYS A 121 2.57 -28.54 12.25
CA LYS A 121 2.57 -29.83 11.52
C LYS A 121 3.80 -30.70 11.77
N LEU A 122 4.93 -30.13 12.17
CA LEU A 122 6.17 -30.86 12.48
C LEU A 122 6.28 -31.25 13.96
N LEU A 123 5.58 -30.54 14.85
CA LEU A 123 5.54 -30.83 16.29
C LEU A 123 4.32 -31.67 16.70
N GLY A 124 3.37 -31.89 15.79
CA GLY A 124 2.15 -32.66 16.00
C GLY A 124 2.08 -34.01 15.28
N SER A 125 3.22 -34.53 14.80
CA SER A 125 3.37 -35.86 14.18
C SER A 125 4.45 -36.66 14.90
#